data_AF-A0A1V0A7Y7-F1
#
_entry.id   AF-A0A1V0A7Y7-F1
#
_cell.length_a   1.000
_cell.length_b   1.000
_cell.length_c   1.000
_cell.angle_alpha   90.00
_cell.angle_beta   90.00
_cell.angle_gamma   90.00
#
_symmetry.space_group_name_H-M   'P 1'
#
loop_
_entity.id
_entity.type
_entity.pdbx_description
1 polymer ?
#
loop_
_entity_poly.entity_id
_entity_poly.type
_entity_poly.pdbx_seq_one_letter_code
_entity_poly.pdbx_strand_id
1 'polypeptide(L)'
;MECLAARLREFARVREWEQFHTPKNLAMALAGEVGELVAEFQWLTADESRAPDPETLARMRTELGDVTLYLVRLADVLGVDLLEAARAKLDDNDRRYDAELYRGSARKAPPS
;
A
#
# COMPACT_ATOMS: atom_id res chain seq x y z
N MET A 1 8.02 10.16 -5.09
CA MET A 1 8.02 9.50 -3.76
C MET A 1 8.92 10.25 -2.78
N GLU A 2 10.13 10.63 -3.17
CA GLU A 2 11.08 11.35 -2.30
C GLU A 2 10.51 12.61 -1.63
N CYS A 3 9.73 13.43 -2.34
CA CYS A 3 9.07 14.61 -1.76
C CYS A 3 8.09 14.26 -0.62
N LEU A 4 7.35 13.16 -0.76
CA LEU A 4 6.42 12.68 0.27
C LEU A 4 7.17 12.09 1.47
N ALA A 5 8.19 11.26 1.23
CA ALA A 5 9.04 10.72 2.29
C ALA A 5 9.74 11.83 3.09
N ALA A 6 10.26 12.86 2.42
CA ALA A 6 10.88 14.01 3.06
C ALA A 6 9.88 14.79 3.93
N ARG A 7 8.66 15.02 3.44
CA ARG A 7 7.59 15.67 4.21
C ARG A 7 7.17 14.84 5.43
N LEU A 8 7.10 13.51 5.30
CA LEU A 8 6.79 12.59 6.40
C LEU A 8 7.90 12.55 7.45
N ARG A 9 9.17 12.52 7.02
CA ARG A 9 10.33 12.67 7.92
C ARG A 9 10.21 13.93 8.76
N GLU A 10 9.99 15.07 8.11
CA GLU A 10 9.88 16.33 8.82
C GLU A 10 8.67 16.36 9.76
N PHE A 11 7.51 15.85 9.30
CA PHE A 11 6.31 15.76 10.13
C PHE A 11 6.54 14.95 11.41
N ALA A 12 7.25 13.83 11.31
CA ALA A 12 7.60 12.98 12.45
C ALA A 12 8.66 13.64 13.35
N ARG A 13 9.70 14.24 12.75
CA ARG A 13 10.84 14.84 13.45
C ARG A 13 10.40 16.00 14.36
N VAL A 14 9.57 16.92 13.87
CA VAL A 14 9.10 18.07 14.67
C VAL A 14 8.20 17.67 15.85
N ARG A 15 7.71 16.43 15.87
CA ARG A 15 6.92 15.85 16.96
C ARG A 15 7.72 14.87 17.81
N GLU A 16 8.99 14.67 17.49
CA GLU A 16 9.87 13.67 18.12
C GLU A 16 9.31 12.24 18.02
N TRP A 17 8.50 11.96 16.99
CA TRP A 17 7.84 10.65 16.81
C TRP A 17 8.76 9.59 16.22
N GLU A 18 9.94 9.97 15.75
CA GLU A 18 10.89 9.03 15.14
C GLU A 18 11.30 7.90 16.10
N GLN A 19 11.28 8.15 17.41
CA GLN A 19 11.51 7.13 18.45
C GLN A 19 10.48 5.99 18.44
N PHE A 20 9.26 6.25 17.95
CA PHE A 20 8.19 5.24 17.84
C PHE A 20 8.17 4.56 16.46
N HIS A 21 8.84 5.14 15.46
CA HIS A 21 8.86 4.68 14.07
C HIS A 21 9.86 3.53 13.83
N THR A 22 9.85 2.53 14.70
CA THR A 22 10.58 1.28 14.44
C THR A 22 9.93 0.54 13.26
N PRO A 23 10.69 -0.23 12.46
CA PRO A 23 10.12 -1.00 11.35
C PRO A 23 8.96 -1.91 11.78
N LYS A 24 9.05 -2.53 12.97
CA LYS A 24 7.98 -3.33 13.56
C LYS A 24 6.71 -2.50 13.78
N ASN A 25 6.83 -1.35 14.44
CA ASN A 25 5.66 -0.53 14.75
C ASN A 25 5.00 0.02 13.48
N LEU A 26 5.80 0.46 12.51
CA LEU A 26 5.29 0.94 11.23
C LEU A 26 4.59 -0.16 10.43
N ALA A 27 5.13 -1.39 10.43
CA ALA A 27 4.47 -2.52 9.80
C ALA A 27 3.14 -2.88 10.49
N MET A 28 3.08 -2.78 11.82
CA MET A 28 1.84 -2.99 12.57
C MET A 28 0.81 -1.89 12.28
N ALA A 29 1.22 -0.63 12.24
CA ALA A 29 0.34 0.49 11.88
C ALA A 29 -0.18 0.34 10.44
N LEU A 30 0.70 0.02 9.49
CA LEU A 30 0.31 -0.30 8.11
C LEU A 30 -0.76 -1.40 8.03
N ALA A 31 -0.61 -2.47 8.81
CA ALA A 31 -1.61 -3.53 8.86
C ALA A 31 -2.95 -3.04 9.43
N GLY A 32 -2.92 -2.12 10.39
CA GLY A 32 -4.10 -1.44 10.93
C GLY A 32 -4.85 -0.66 9.86
N GLU A 33 -4.16 0.24 9.15
CA GLU A 33 -4.79 1.06 8.10
C GLU A 33 -5.30 0.22 6.92
N VAL A 34 -4.63 -0.90 6.59
CA VAL A 34 -5.16 -1.86 5.61
C VAL A 34 -6.47 -2.48 6.13
N GLY A 35 -6.58 -2.73 7.43
CA GLY A 35 -7.82 -3.19 8.06
C GLY A 35 -8.94 -2.16 7.98
N GLU A 36 -8.64 -0.87 8.21
CA GLU A 36 -9.60 0.23 8.07
C GLU A 36 -10.05 0.37 6.60
N LEU A 37 -9.12 0.31 5.65
CA LEU A 37 -9.43 0.26 4.23
C LEU A 37 -10.37 -0.92 3.90
N VAL A 38 -10.09 -2.11 4.43
CA VAL A 38 -10.95 -3.30 4.22
C VAL A 38 -12.36 -3.08 4.80
N ALA A 39 -12.48 -2.38 5.93
CA ALA A 39 -13.77 -2.10 6.56
C ALA A 39 -14.70 -1.25 5.67
N GLU A 40 -14.14 -0.39 4.81
CA GLU A 40 -14.91 0.38 3.82
C GLU A 40 -15.49 -0.50 2.69
N PHE A 41 -14.90 -1.67 2.42
CA PHE A 41 -15.39 -2.62 1.42
C PHE A 41 -16.25 -3.75 1.99
N GLN A 42 -16.16 -4.02 3.29
CA GLN A 42 -16.57 -5.31 3.89
C GLN A 42 -18.04 -5.69 3.65
N TRP A 43 -18.94 -4.70 3.48
CA TRP A 43 -20.38 -4.92 3.29
C TRP A 43 -20.89 -4.55 1.90
N LEU A 44 -20.01 -4.14 0.99
CA LEU A 44 -20.38 -3.76 -0.37
C LEU A 44 -20.62 -5.00 -1.23
N THR A 45 -21.65 -4.95 -2.06
CA THR A 45 -21.76 -5.86 -3.20
C THR A 45 -20.66 -5.58 -4.23
N ALA A 46 -20.44 -6.51 -5.15
CA ALA A 46 -19.46 -6.33 -6.21
C ALA A 46 -19.73 -5.08 -7.07
N ASP A 47 -21.00 -4.78 -7.35
CA ASP A 47 -21.36 -3.60 -8.15
C ASP A 47 -21.17 -2.29 -7.39
N GLU A 48 -21.54 -2.26 -6.10
CA GLU A 48 -21.28 -1.09 -5.22
C GLU A 48 -19.77 -0.85 -5.03
N SER A 49 -18.96 -1.91 -4.92
CA SER A 49 -17.50 -1.78 -4.80
C SER A 49 -16.84 -1.17 -6.05
N ARG A 50 -17.46 -1.31 -7.23
CA ARG A 50 -16.97 -0.75 -8.50
C ARG A 50 -17.40 0.70 -8.70
N ALA A 51 -18.54 1.09 -8.13
CA ALA A 51 -19.12 2.42 -8.25
C ALA A 51 -19.63 2.89 -6.87
N PRO A 52 -18.73 3.12 -5.90
CA PRO A 52 -19.12 3.58 -4.57
C PRO A 52 -19.76 4.96 -4.66
N ASP A 53 -20.69 5.24 -3.76
CA ASP A 53 -21.24 6.58 -3.60
C ASP A 53 -20.13 7.58 -3.19
N PRO A 54 -20.35 8.90 -3.35
CA PRO A 54 -19.33 9.90 -3.06
C PRO A 54 -18.80 9.91 -1.62
N GLU A 55 -19.63 9.52 -0.64
CA GLU A 55 -19.24 9.50 0.77
C GLU A 55 -18.31 8.31 1.04
N THR A 56 -18.70 7.14 0.55
CA THR A 56 -17.88 5.92 0.63
C THR A 56 -16.55 6.09 -0.10
N LEU A 57 -16.55 6.69 -1.29
CA LEU A 57 -15.31 6.98 -2.02
C LEU A 57 -14.40 7.95 -1.24
N ALA A 58 -14.97 8.92 -0.53
CA ALA A 58 -14.19 9.85 0.28
C ALA A 58 -13.50 9.15 1.46
N ARG A 59 -14.18 8.21 2.15
CA ARG A 59 -13.57 7.41 3.22
C ARG A 59 -12.48 6.48 2.69
N MET A 60 -12.75 5.74 1.60
CA MET A 60 -11.74 4.92 0.92
C MET A 60 -10.49 5.71 0.53
N ARG A 61 -10.65 6.98 0.10
CA ARG A 61 -9.53 7.85 -0.25
C ARG A 61 -8.67 8.21 0.97
N THR A 62 -9.29 8.40 2.14
CA THR A 62 -8.55 8.64 3.40
C THR A 62 -7.70 7.42 3.73
N GLU A 63 -8.30 6.24 3.78
CA GLU A 63 -7.60 5.00 4.16
C GLU A 63 -6.49 4.61 3.15
N LEU A 64 -6.73 4.81 1.85
CA LEU A 64 -5.69 4.66 0.82
C LEU A 64 -4.52 5.62 1.06
N GLY A 65 -4.81 6.82 1.55
CA GLY A 65 -3.83 7.80 1.98
C GLY A 65 -2.99 7.25 3.13
N ASP A 66 -3.62 6.80 4.20
CA ASP A 66 -2.94 6.34 5.41
C ASP A 66 -2.08 5.09 5.15
N VAL A 67 -2.61 4.11 4.40
CA VAL A 67 -1.84 2.96 3.89
C VAL A 67 -0.59 3.43 3.13
N THR A 68 -0.75 4.42 2.25
CA THR A 68 0.38 4.97 1.48
C THR A 68 1.40 5.64 2.39
N LEU A 69 0.98 6.44 3.37
CA LEU A 69 1.88 7.16 4.28
C LEU A 69 2.71 6.19 5.12
N TYR A 70 2.11 5.15 5.70
CA TYR A 70 2.86 4.16 6.47
C TYR A 70 3.77 3.30 5.62
N LEU A 71 3.34 2.89 4.42
CA LEU A 71 4.18 2.13 3.51
C LEU A 71 5.42 2.93 3.08
N VAL A 72 5.25 4.22 2.75
CA VAL A 72 6.35 5.13 2.41
C VAL A 72 7.27 5.32 3.61
N ARG A 73 6.73 5.56 4.81
CA ARG A 73 7.56 5.77 6.01
C ARG A 73 8.31 4.50 6.42
N LEU A 74 7.69 3.33 6.32
CA LEU A 74 8.34 2.05 6.61
C LEU A 74 9.56 1.85 5.72
N ALA A 75 9.42 2.09 4.42
CA ALA A 75 10.52 1.91 3.49
C ALA A 75 11.61 2.96 3.62
N ASP A 76 11.24 4.20 3.91
CA ASP A 76 12.19 5.25 4.25
C ASP A 76 13.07 4.85 5.45
N VAL A 77 12.46 4.33 6.52
CA VAL A 77 13.21 3.83 7.70
C VAL A 77 14.08 2.61 7.36
N LEU A 78 13.68 1.78 6.40
CA LEU A 78 14.44 0.61 5.94
C LEU A 78 15.48 0.93 4.85
N GLY A 79 15.52 2.16 4.33
CA GLY A 79 16.39 2.53 3.21
C GLY A 79 16.02 1.85 1.89
N VAL A 80 14.75 1.53 1.67
CA VAL A 80 14.24 0.85 0.46
C VAL A 80 13.65 1.88 -0.50
N ASP A 81 14.11 1.90 -1.75
CA ASP A 81 13.40 2.60 -2.83
C ASP A 81 12.18 1.78 -3.25
N LEU A 82 11.00 2.28 -2.88
CA LEU A 82 9.71 1.64 -3.19
C LEU A 82 9.43 1.53 -4.69
N LEU A 83 9.82 2.52 -5.49
CA LEU A 83 9.55 2.49 -6.92
C LEU A 83 10.48 1.50 -7.61
N GLU A 84 11.73 1.43 -7.17
CA GLU A 84 12.66 0.39 -7.64
C GLU A 84 12.16 -1.00 -7.26
N ALA A 85 11.79 -1.21 -6.00
CA ALA A 85 11.24 -2.48 -5.53
C ALA A 85 9.96 -2.89 -6.29
N ALA A 86 9.06 -1.94 -6.56
CA ALA A 86 7.85 -2.19 -7.33
C ALA A 86 8.14 -2.54 -8.78
N ARG A 87 9.07 -1.84 -9.45
CA ARG A 87 9.49 -2.16 -10.83
C ARG A 87 10.11 -3.55 -10.91
N ALA A 88 11.08 -3.86 -10.06
CA ALA A 88 11.70 -5.18 -10.01
C ALA A 88 10.67 -6.29 -9.77
N LYS A 89 9.64 -6.00 -8.97
CA LYS A 89 8.56 -6.96 -8.73
C LYS A 89 7.63 -7.14 -9.94
N LEU A 90 7.37 -6.09 -10.70
CA LEU A 90 6.63 -6.19 -11.96
C LEU A 90 7.40 -7.01 -13.00
N ASP A 91 8.70 -6.76 -13.15
CA ASP A 91 9.55 -7.54 -14.07
C ASP A 91 9.57 -9.04 -13.72
N ASP A 92 9.62 -9.39 -12.42
CA ASP A 92 9.48 -10.79 -11.97
C ASP A 92 8.10 -11.36 -12.28
N ASN A 93 7.04 -10.56 -12.12
CA ASN A 93 5.68 -10.99 -12.42
C ASN A 93 5.48 -11.21 -13.92
N ASP A 94 5.99 -10.34 -14.80
CA ASP A 94 5.89 -10.50 -16.26
C ASP A 94 6.56 -11.80 -16.73
N ARG A 95 7.67 -12.17 -16.11
CA ARG A 95 8.35 -13.45 -16.38
C ARG A 95 7.53 -14.67 -15.89
N ARG A 96 6.80 -14.54 -14.79
CA ARG A 96 6.06 -15.66 -14.16
C ARG A 96 4.65 -15.83 -14.73
N TYR A 97 4.03 -14.74 -15.16
CA TYR A 97 2.66 -14.68 -15.65
C TYR A 97 2.66 -14.33 -17.14
N ASP A 98 3.08 -15.30 -17.96
CA ASP A 98 3.03 -15.16 -19.42
C ASP A 98 1.62 -14.73 -19.89
N ALA A 99 1.58 -13.66 -20.70
CA ALA A 99 0.33 -13.01 -21.07
C ALA A 99 -0.56 -13.87 -21.98
N GLU A 100 -0.02 -14.87 -22.67
CA GLU A 100 -0.81 -15.80 -23.48
C GLU A 100 -1.40 -16.91 -22.60
N LEU A 101 -0.63 -17.42 -21.64
CA LEU A 101 -1.04 -18.50 -20.75
C LEU A 101 -1.99 -18.06 -19.62
N TYR A 102 -1.88 -16.81 -19.17
CA TYR A 102 -2.61 -16.31 -17.99
C TYR A 102 -3.74 -15.31 -18.31
N ARG A 103 -4.02 -15.03 -19.59
CA ARG A 103 -5.12 -14.14 -20.00
C ARG A 103 -6.47 -14.65 -19.47
N GLY A 104 -7.15 -13.83 -18.66
CA GLY A 104 -8.46 -14.17 -18.08
C GLY A 104 -8.44 -15.29 -17.04
N SER A 105 -7.25 -15.67 -16.55
CA SER A 105 -7.07 -16.79 -15.63
C SER A 105 -6.72 -16.27 -14.23
N ALA A 106 -7.42 -16.77 -13.20
CA ALA A 106 -7.08 -16.51 -11.79
C ALA A 106 -6.02 -17.48 -11.24
N ARG A 107 -5.40 -18.32 -12.09
CA ARG A 107 -4.40 -19.30 -11.65
C ARG A 107 -3.14 -18.60 -11.15
N LYS A 108 -2.61 -19.06 -10.02
CA LYS A 108 -1.35 -18.56 -9.46
C LYS A 108 -0.16 -19.20 -10.18
N ALA A 109 0.78 -18.39 -10.67
CA ALA A 109 2.06 -18.90 -11.18
C ALA A 109 2.89 -19.47 -10.01
N PRO A 110 3.63 -20.57 -10.23
CA PRO A 110 4.53 -21.11 -9.21
C PRO A 110 5.51 -20.04 -8.71
N PRO A 111 5.98 -20.13 -7.44
CA PRO A 111 7.01 -19.23 -6.93
C PRO A 111 8.27 -19.32 -7.81
N SER A 112 8.99 -18.20 -7.89
CA SER A 112 10.28 -18.12 -8.56
C SER A 112 11.36 -18.92 -7.82
#